data_AF-T1HLJ3-F1
#
_entry.id   AF-T1HLJ3-F1
#
_cell.length_a   1.000
_cell.length_b   1.000
_cell.length_c   1.000
_cell.angle_alpha   90.00
_cell.angle_beta   90.00
_cell.angle_gamma   90.00
#
_symmetry.space_group_name_H-M   'P 1'
#
loop_
_entity.id
_entity.type
_entity.pdbx_description
1 polymer ?
#
loop_
_entity_poly.entity_id
_entity_poly.type
_entity_poly.pdbx_seq_one_letter_code
_entity_poly.pdbx_strand_id
1 'polypeptide(L)'
;MAIIAELKVFSKEKRCKIFVAVDGFNAFFGDHTNLKTPDRTKVLPTMVTLTKAFLEITKQDWNNGAVVVTVDQMAANFNTLHSHLPLFLLGKSGFEYINPFLPISVNEYTDMELNSMLDYYEDRRWLQNTNGRHELAFLTNKNPYQLMTICGPY
;
A
#
# COMPACT_ATOMS: atom_id res chain seq x y z
N MET A 1 -2.52 22.05 9.05
CA MET A 1 -3.75 21.30 8.69
C MET A 1 -4.76 22.12 7.88
N ALA A 2 -4.43 23.36 7.46
CA ALA A 2 -5.40 24.24 6.77
C ALA A 2 -5.91 23.67 5.44
N ILE A 3 -5.01 23.17 4.59
CA ILE A 3 -5.36 22.63 3.26
C ILE A 3 -6.36 21.48 3.36
N ILE A 4 -6.16 20.53 4.28
CA ILE A 4 -7.06 19.38 4.46
C ILE A 4 -8.45 19.84 4.90
N ALA A 5 -8.53 20.80 5.81
CA ALA A 5 -9.80 21.34 6.26
C ALA A 5 -10.56 22.03 5.12
N GLU A 6 -9.88 22.88 4.33
CA GLU A 6 -10.49 23.56 3.16
C GLU A 6 -10.96 22.56 2.09
N LEU A 7 -10.14 21.55 1.80
CA LEU A 7 -10.51 20.47 0.89
C LEU A 7 -11.78 19.75 1.35
N LYS A 8 -11.87 19.37 2.63
CA LYS A 8 -13.08 18.75 3.19
C LYS A 8 -14.31 19.65 3.04
N VAL A 9 -14.17 20.97 3.27
CA VAL A 9 -15.27 21.94 3.09
C VAL A 9 -15.71 21.99 1.62
N PHE A 10 -14.78 22.16 0.68
CA PHE A 10 -15.10 22.24 -0.74
C PHE A 10 -15.70 20.94 -1.29
N SER A 11 -15.28 19.79 -0.73
CA SER A 11 -15.87 18.49 -1.07
C SER A 11 -17.32 18.41 -0.62
N LYS A 12 -17.62 18.80 0.63
CA LYS A 12 -19.00 18.84 1.18
C LYS A 12 -19.90 19.79 0.40
N GLU A 13 -19.37 20.93 -0.04
CA GLU A 13 -20.06 21.90 -0.88
C GLU A 13 -20.20 21.45 -2.36
N LYS A 14 -19.70 20.25 -2.70
CA LYS A 14 -19.69 19.69 -4.07
C LYS A 14 -18.96 20.56 -5.09
N ARG A 15 -18.04 21.41 -4.63
CA ARG A 15 -17.22 22.28 -5.48
C ARG A 15 -16.05 21.54 -6.12
N CYS A 16 -15.58 20.47 -5.47
CA CYS A 16 -14.53 19.60 -5.96
C CYS A 16 -14.78 18.16 -5.50
N LYS A 17 -14.45 17.17 -6.33
CA LYS A 17 -14.42 15.75 -5.92
C LYS A 17 -13.02 15.42 -5.44
N ILE A 18 -12.91 14.71 -4.32
CA ILE A 18 -11.62 14.36 -3.73
C ILE A 18 -11.36 12.86 -3.85
N PHE A 19 -10.16 12.49 -4.27
CA PHE A 19 -9.65 11.14 -4.20
C PHE A 19 -8.40 11.11 -3.33
N VAL A 20 -8.43 10.33 -2.26
CA VAL A 20 -7.31 10.16 -1.34
C VAL A 20 -6.73 8.77 -1.58
N ALA A 21 -5.49 8.71 -2.03
CA ALA A 21 -4.73 7.47 -2.17
C ALA A 21 -3.57 7.49 -1.18
N VAL A 22 -3.49 6.49 -0.31
CA VAL A 22 -2.36 6.33 0.61
C VAL A 22 -1.77 4.95 0.49
N ASP A 23 -0.49 4.90 0.13
CA ASP A 23 0.29 3.66 0.13
C ASP A 23 0.96 3.41 1.49
N GLY A 24 1.04 2.16 1.92
CA GLY A 24 1.67 1.77 3.19
C GLY A 24 1.01 2.41 4.42
N PHE A 25 -0.31 2.48 4.46
CA PHE A 25 -1.09 3.18 5.49
C PHE A 25 -0.81 2.67 6.92
N ASN A 26 -0.39 1.42 7.06
CA ASN A 26 0.04 0.81 8.32
C ASN A 26 1.25 1.49 8.97
N ALA A 27 2.08 2.23 8.22
CA ALA A 27 3.20 2.99 8.78
C ALA A 27 2.75 4.05 9.81
N PHE A 28 1.51 4.53 9.75
CA PHE A 28 0.97 5.50 10.69
C PHE A 28 0.61 4.92 12.06
N PHE A 29 0.55 3.59 12.19
CA PHE A 29 0.14 2.89 13.40
C PHE A 29 1.26 2.03 14.01
N GLY A 30 2.45 2.04 13.42
CA GLY A 30 3.61 1.31 13.92
C GLY A 30 4.16 1.88 15.24
N ASP A 31 4.92 1.05 15.96
CA ASP A 31 5.47 1.39 17.28
C ASP A 31 6.52 2.52 17.25
N HIS A 32 7.15 2.76 16.10
CA HIS A 32 8.16 3.80 15.95
C HIS A 32 8.41 4.10 14.47
N THR A 33 8.89 5.31 14.19
CA THR A 33 9.40 5.72 12.88
C THR A 33 10.92 5.57 12.82
N ASN A 34 11.51 5.76 11.64
CA ASN A 34 12.96 5.89 11.49
C ASN A 34 13.50 7.28 11.82
N LEU A 35 12.61 8.25 12.12
CA LEU A 35 13.00 9.58 12.56
C LEU A 35 13.52 9.52 14.00
N LYS A 36 14.52 10.35 14.29
CA LYS A 36 15.18 10.41 15.60
C LYS A 36 15.22 11.83 16.13
N THR A 37 15.08 11.97 17.42
CA THR A 37 15.33 13.20 18.16
C THR A 37 16.85 13.51 18.25
N PRO A 38 17.25 14.69 18.76
CA PRO A 38 18.66 15.01 19.00
C PRO A 38 19.38 14.02 19.94
N ASP A 39 18.67 13.44 20.90
CA ASP A 39 19.15 12.37 21.79
C ASP A 39 19.16 10.97 21.14
N ARG A 40 18.91 10.89 19.83
CA ARG A 40 18.92 9.66 19.01
C ARG A 40 17.82 8.65 19.36
N THR A 41 16.78 9.05 20.08
CA THR A 41 15.62 8.20 20.35
C THR A 41 14.65 8.22 19.17
N LYS A 42 14.10 7.06 18.80
CA LYS A 42 13.12 6.96 17.71
C LYS A 42 11.79 7.57 18.16
N VAL A 43 11.11 8.27 17.26
CA VAL A 43 9.83 8.92 17.56
C VAL A 43 8.64 8.11 17.07
N LEU A 44 7.51 8.24 17.76
CA LEU A 44 6.23 7.64 17.36
C LEU A 44 5.67 8.32 16.11
N PRO A 45 4.90 7.61 15.26
CA PRO A 45 4.21 8.23 14.13
C PRO A 45 3.30 9.40 14.56
N THR A 46 2.68 9.33 15.73
CA THR A 46 1.81 10.37 16.30
C THR A 46 2.54 11.67 16.66
N MET A 47 3.87 11.63 16.81
CA MET A 47 4.70 12.82 17.03
C MET A 47 5.04 13.55 15.72
N VAL A 48 4.80 12.93 14.57
CA VAL A 48 5.03 13.52 13.25
C VAL A 48 3.77 14.25 12.78
N THR A 49 3.87 15.55 12.54
CA THR A 49 2.71 16.38 12.14
C THR A 49 2.07 15.89 10.83
N LEU A 50 2.87 15.35 9.91
CA LEU A 50 2.37 14.83 8.64
C LEU A 50 1.47 13.59 8.81
N THR A 51 1.77 12.72 9.78
CA THR A 51 0.90 11.58 10.13
C THR A 51 -0.49 12.06 10.51
N LYS A 52 -0.58 13.11 11.33
CA LYS A 52 -1.88 13.68 11.73
C LYS A 52 -2.66 14.21 10.53
N ALA A 53 -1.98 14.80 9.55
CA ALA A 53 -2.58 15.26 8.30
C ALA A 53 -3.21 14.10 7.51
N PHE A 54 -2.44 13.05 7.25
CA PHE A 54 -2.94 11.90 6.49
C PHE A 54 -4.05 11.15 7.21
N LEU A 55 -3.96 10.98 8.53
CA LEU A 55 -5.07 10.44 9.30
C LEU A 55 -6.30 11.36 9.18
N GLU A 56 -6.15 12.67 9.38
CA GLU A 56 -7.31 13.56 9.32
C GLU A 56 -8.08 13.48 8.00
N ILE A 57 -7.41 13.45 6.84
CA ILE A 57 -8.11 13.36 5.55
C ILE A 57 -8.77 11.99 5.31
N THR A 58 -8.30 10.91 5.94
CA THR A 58 -8.90 9.57 5.79
C THR A 58 -10.10 9.32 6.71
N LYS A 59 -10.41 10.25 7.62
CA LYS A 59 -11.64 10.19 8.43
C LYS A 59 -12.89 10.24 7.57
N GLN A 60 -13.92 9.51 8.01
CA GLN A 60 -15.22 9.41 7.35
C GLN A 60 -16.16 10.58 7.73
N ASP A 61 -15.62 11.80 7.90
CA ASP A 61 -16.36 13.00 8.31
C ASP A 61 -16.66 13.96 7.16
N TRP A 62 -16.40 13.54 5.91
CA TRP A 62 -16.66 14.29 4.67
C TRP A 62 -17.20 13.35 3.56
N ASN A 63 -17.76 13.92 2.50
CA ASN A 63 -18.37 13.18 1.39
C ASN A 63 -17.97 13.78 0.03
N ASN A 64 -18.52 13.26 -1.07
CA ASN A 64 -18.18 13.65 -2.45
C ASN A 64 -16.74 13.26 -2.86
N GLY A 65 -16.29 12.10 -2.39
CA GLY A 65 -15.00 11.55 -2.76
C GLY A 65 -14.83 10.11 -2.30
N ALA A 66 -13.61 9.59 -2.45
CA ALA A 66 -13.24 8.25 -2.04
C ALA A 66 -11.86 8.26 -1.38
N VAL A 67 -11.70 7.37 -0.41
CA VAL A 67 -10.43 7.09 0.26
C VAL A 67 -10.06 5.65 -0.08
N VAL A 68 -8.88 5.47 -0.68
CA VAL A 68 -8.30 4.16 -0.99
C VAL A 68 -6.94 4.10 -0.29
N VAL A 69 -6.77 3.08 0.54
CA VAL A 69 -5.53 2.85 1.28
C VAL A 69 -5.04 1.44 1.02
N THR A 70 -3.72 1.26 0.98
CA THR A 70 -3.09 -0.05 0.96
C THR A 70 -2.39 -0.31 2.29
N VAL A 71 -2.31 -1.58 2.66
CA VAL A 71 -1.37 -2.04 3.70
C VAL A 71 -0.19 -2.68 3.00
N ASP A 72 1.01 -2.46 3.52
CA ASP A 72 2.24 -2.94 2.92
C ASP A 72 3.14 -3.58 3.99
N GLN A 73 3.57 -4.82 3.71
CA GLN A 73 4.51 -5.54 4.56
C GLN A 73 5.90 -4.89 4.55
N MET A 74 6.32 -4.28 3.45
CA MET A 74 7.61 -3.59 3.37
C MET A 74 7.63 -2.29 4.19
N ALA A 75 6.47 -1.64 4.34
CA ALA A 75 6.28 -0.50 5.24
C ALA A 75 6.10 -0.91 6.71
N ALA A 76 6.00 -2.20 7.01
CA ALA A 76 5.77 -2.70 8.36
C ALA A 76 7.08 -2.79 9.16
N ASN A 77 6.98 -2.79 10.49
CA ASN A 77 8.13 -3.04 11.35
C ASN A 77 8.62 -4.49 11.16
N PHE A 78 9.91 -4.75 11.37
CA PHE A 78 10.51 -6.09 11.21
C PHE A 78 9.74 -7.21 11.92
N ASN A 79 9.09 -6.92 13.05
CA ASN A 79 8.35 -7.91 13.84
C ASN A 79 6.93 -8.22 13.32
N THR A 80 6.43 -7.47 12.33
CA THR A 80 5.07 -7.63 11.75
C THR A 80 5.06 -8.30 10.38
N LEU A 81 6.22 -8.76 9.89
CA LEU A 81 6.38 -9.38 8.57
C LEU A 81 5.74 -10.77 8.42
N HIS A 82 5.13 -11.31 9.49
CA HIS A 82 4.60 -12.68 9.51
C HIS A 82 3.24 -12.85 8.83
N SER A 83 2.50 -11.77 8.56
CA SER A 83 1.18 -11.84 7.90
C SER A 83 0.89 -10.59 7.08
N HIS A 84 0.25 -10.76 5.92
CA HIS A 84 -0.21 -9.66 5.07
C HIS A 84 -1.61 -9.15 5.46
N LEU A 85 -2.25 -9.77 6.46
CA LEU A 85 -3.63 -9.46 6.81
C LEU A 85 -3.74 -8.05 7.40
N PRO A 86 -4.77 -7.25 7.03
CA PRO A 86 -4.91 -5.88 7.50
C PRO A 86 -4.89 -5.73 9.03
N LEU A 87 -5.53 -6.66 9.76
CA LEU A 87 -5.55 -6.64 11.22
C LEU A 87 -4.15 -6.77 11.84
N PHE A 88 -3.28 -7.57 11.23
CA PHE A 88 -1.92 -7.78 11.72
C PHE A 88 -1.02 -6.58 11.39
N LEU A 89 -1.15 -6.01 10.19
CA LEU A 89 -0.33 -4.87 9.75
C LEU A 89 -0.74 -3.54 10.39
N LEU A 90 -2.04 -3.30 10.56
CA LEU A 90 -2.57 -2.08 11.18
C LEU A 90 -2.57 -2.15 12.71
N GLY A 91 -2.52 -3.35 13.27
CA GLY A 91 -2.80 -3.59 14.68
C GLY A 91 -4.23 -3.20 15.06
N LYS A 92 -4.54 -3.29 16.36
CA LYS A 92 -5.87 -2.95 16.89
C LYS A 92 -6.24 -1.49 16.63
N SER A 93 -5.32 -0.56 16.89
CA SER A 93 -5.56 0.88 16.76
C SER A 93 -5.84 1.31 15.32
N GLY A 94 -5.06 0.82 14.36
CA GLY A 94 -5.28 1.14 12.95
C GLY A 94 -6.53 0.49 12.38
N PHE A 95 -6.83 -0.75 12.79
CA PHE A 95 -8.04 -1.45 12.34
C PHE A 95 -9.32 -0.78 12.87
N GLU A 96 -9.36 -0.40 14.16
CA GLU A 96 -10.48 0.34 14.73
C GLU A 96 -10.63 1.73 14.11
N TYR A 97 -9.52 2.37 13.75
CA TYR A 97 -9.51 3.71 13.17
C TYR A 97 -10.23 3.80 11.81
N ILE A 98 -10.03 2.81 10.93
CA ILE A 98 -10.64 2.79 9.59
C ILE A 98 -12.00 2.11 9.53
N ASN A 99 -12.46 1.51 10.64
CA ASN A 99 -13.72 0.78 10.68
C ASN A 99 -14.93 1.72 10.61
N PRO A 100 -15.95 1.49 9.74
CA PRO A 100 -16.08 0.40 8.76
C PRO A 100 -15.33 0.67 7.44
N PHE A 101 -14.74 -0.37 6.85
CA PHE A 101 -14.10 -0.30 5.53
C PHE A 101 -14.42 -1.52 4.67
N LEU A 102 -14.18 -1.41 3.36
CA LEU A 102 -14.30 -2.52 2.40
C LEU A 102 -12.90 -3.14 2.17
N PRO A 103 -12.60 -4.34 2.71
CA PRO A 103 -11.34 -5.02 2.41
C PRO A 103 -11.32 -5.54 0.97
N ILE A 104 -10.21 -5.34 0.27
CA ILE A 104 -9.97 -5.86 -1.08
C ILE A 104 -8.70 -6.71 -1.03
N SER A 105 -8.82 -8.00 -1.35
CA SER A 105 -7.67 -8.90 -1.48
C SER A 105 -7.07 -8.78 -2.88
N VAL A 106 -5.76 -8.61 -2.96
CA VAL A 106 -5.00 -8.67 -4.21
C VAL A 106 -4.16 -9.93 -4.15
N ASN A 107 -4.50 -10.90 -5.00
CA ASN A 107 -3.86 -12.21 -5.03
C ASN A 107 -2.81 -12.29 -6.15
N GLU A 108 -2.12 -13.42 -6.23
CA GLU A 108 -1.23 -13.77 -7.32
C GLU A 108 -1.95 -13.81 -8.68
N TYR A 109 -1.18 -13.80 -9.76
CA TYR A 109 -1.74 -13.88 -11.10
C TYR A 109 -2.52 -15.18 -11.31
N THR A 110 -3.64 -15.05 -12.01
CA THR A 110 -4.26 -16.17 -12.72
C THR A 110 -3.37 -16.65 -13.87
N ASP A 111 -3.62 -17.85 -14.39
CA ASP A 111 -2.89 -18.34 -15.57
C ASP A 111 -3.01 -17.40 -16.78
N MET A 112 -4.17 -16.76 -16.94
CA MET A 112 -4.41 -15.81 -18.03
C MET A 112 -3.58 -14.54 -17.86
N GLU A 113 -3.57 -13.95 -16.66
CA GLU A 113 -2.78 -12.74 -16.37
C GLU A 113 -1.28 -13.02 -16.49
N LEU A 114 -0.82 -14.17 -15.99
CA LEU A 114 0.59 -14.57 -16.11
C LEU A 114 1.00 -14.70 -17.57
N ASN A 115 0.22 -15.41 -18.38
CA ASN A 115 0.53 -15.57 -19.81
C ASN A 115 0.51 -14.23 -20.53
N SER A 116 -0.46 -13.36 -20.23
CA SER A 116 -0.53 -12.00 -20.79
C SER A 116 0.71 -11.17 -20.42
N MET A 117 1.22 -11.32 -19.20
CA MET A 117 2.43 -10.63 -18.74
C MET A 117 3.69 -11.17 -19.42
N LEU A 118 3.78 -12.49 -19.62
CA LEU A 118 4.89 -13.13 -20.33
C LEU A 118 4.90 -12.75 -21.82
N ASP A 119 3.73 -12.73 -22.46
CA ASP A 119 3.58 -12.23 -23.84
C ASP A 119 4.12 -10.79 -23.95
N TYR A 120 3.76 -9.92 -23.00
CA TYR A 120 4.30 -8.56 -22.94
C TYR A 120 5.82 -8.52 -22.81
N TYR A 121 6.43 -9.36 -21.97
CA TYR A 121 7.89 -9.41 -21.84
C TYR A 121 8.59 -9.94 -23.10
N GLU A 122 8.02 -10.92 -23.78
CA GLU A 122 8.55 -11.45 -25.04
C GLU A 122 8.46 -10.41 -26.17
N ASP A 123 7.32 -9.72 -26.29
CA ASP A 123 7.11 -8.65 -27.28
C ASP A 123 8.12 -7.50 -27.10
N ARG A 124 8.45 -7.18 -25.84
CA ARG A 124 9.47 -6.18 -25.51
C ARG A 124 10.91 -6.69 -25.66
N ARG A 125 11.10 -7.96 -26.03
CA ARG A 125 12.40 -8.66 -26.04
C ARG A 125 13.12 -8.58 -24.69
N TRP A 126 12.34 -8.51 -23.62
CA TRP A 126 12.85 -8.53 -22.25
C TRP A 126 13.33 -9.94 -21.89
N LEU A 127 12.57 -10.96 -22.31
CA LEU A 127 12.99 -12.36 -22.25
C LEU A 127 13.73 -12.73 -23.54
N GLN A 128 14.97 -13.19 -23.40
CA GLN A 128 15.79 -13.67 -24.53
C GLN A 128 15.45 -15.11 -24.93
N ASN A 129 14.94 -15.91 -23.98
CA ASN A 129 14.51 -17.29 -24.21
C ASN A 129 13.04 -17.44 -23.80
N THR A 130 12.21 -17.88 -24.73
CA THR A 130 10.75 -18.02 -24.56
C THR A 130 10.33 -19.40 -24.03
N ASN A 131 11.23 -20.38 -23.98
CA ASN A 131 10.91 -21.77 -23.64
C ASN A 131 10.82 -22.07 -22.12
N GLY A 132 10.61 -21.06 -21.27
CA GLY A 132 10.67 -21.19 -19.80
C GLY A 132 9.37 -20.86 -19.06
N ARG A 133 8.24 -20.69 -19.74
CA ARG A 133 7.00 -20.15 -19.12
C ARG A 133 6.50 -20.98 -17.93
N HIS A 134 6.50 -22.30 -18.04
CA HIS A 134 6.06 -23.19 -16.94
C HIS A 134 7.01 -23.13 -15.74
N GLU A 135 8.32 -23.02 -15.99
CA GLU A 135 9.34 -22.91 -14.95
C GLU A 135 9.21 -21.56 -14.21
N LEU A 136 8.98 -20.47 -14.96
CA LEU A 136 8.71 -19.15 -14.39
C LEU A 136 7.42 -19.17 -13.54
N ALA A 137 6.35 -19.80 -14.03
CA ALA A 137 5.11 -19.94 -13.27
C ALA A 137 5.34 -20.68 -11.93
N PHE A 138 6.12 -21.76 -11.97
CA PHE A 138 6.45 -22.56 -10.78
C PHE A 138 7.35 -21.80 -9.79
N LEU A 139 8.47 -21.23 -10.26
CA LEU A 139 9.45 -20.56 -9.41
C LEU A 139 8.90 -19.30 -8.75
N THR A 140 8.07 -18.55 -9.46
CA THR A 140 7.48 -17.31 -8.94
C THR A 140 6.22 -17.57 -8.12
N ASN A 141 5.67 -18.79 -8.18
CA ASN A 141 4.32 -19.08 -7.71
C ASN A 141 3.28 -18.07 -8.25
N LYS A 142 3.47 -17.61 -9.49
CA LYS A 142 2.67 -16.56 -10.15
C LYS A 142 2.63 -15.22 -9.39
N ASN A 143 3.56 -14.99 -8.46
CA ASN A 143 3.67 -13.75 -7.74
C ASN A 143 4.26 -12.65 -8.66
N PRO A 144 3.58 -11.51 -8.85
CA PRO A 144 4.03 -10.44 -9.74
C PRO A 144 5.42 -9.89 -9.43
N TYR A 145 5.71 -9.67 -8.14
CA TYR A 145 6.99 -9.10 -7.69
C TYR A 145 8.14 -10.10 -7.90
N GLN A 146 7.91 -11.37 -7.60
CA GLN A 146 8.91 -12.42 -7.86
C GLN A 146 9.17 -12.59 -9.36
N LEU A 147 8.12 -12.55 -10.19
CA LEU A 147 8.25 -12.62 -11.64
C LEU A 147 9.09 -11.45 -12.18
N MET A 148 8.80 -10.22 -11.76
CA MET A 148 9.60 -9.06 -12.12
C MET A 148 11.06 -9.21 -11.67
N THR A 149 11.29 -9.74 -10.47
CA THR A 149 12.65 -9.92 -9.92
C THR A 149 13.45 -10.95 -10.71
N ILE A 150 12.86 -12.12 -11.00
CA ILE A 150 13.52 -13.20 -11.74
C ILE A 150 13.75 -12.82 -13.20
N CYS A 151 12.80 -12.12 -13.82
CA CYS A 151 12.92 -11.68 -15.21
C CYS A 151 13.70 -10.37 -15.36
N GLY A 152 14.03 -9.67 -14.29
CA GLY A 152 14.71 -8.37 -14.34
C GLY A 152 16.14 -8.44 -14.86
N PRO A 153 16.71 -7.34 -15.38
CA PRO A 153 18.12 -7.28 -15.76
C PRO A 153 19.00 -7.46 -14.52
N TYR A 154 20.07 -8.25 -14.69
CA TYR A 154 21.19 -8.32 -13.75
C TYR A 154 22.04 -7.04 -13.80
#